data_AF-A0A346N6W8-F1
#
_entry.id   AF-A0A346N6W8-F1
#
_cell.length_a   1.000
_cell.length_b   1.000
_cell.length_c   1.000
_cell.angle_alpha   90.00
_cell.angle_beta   90.00
_cell.angle_gamma   90.00
#
_symmetry.space_group_name_H-M   'P 1'
#
loop_
_entity.id
_entity.type
_entity.pdbx_description
1 polymer ?
#
loop_
_entity_poly.entity_id
_entity_poly.type
_entity_poly.pdbx_seq_one_letter_code
_entity_poly.pdbx_strand_id
1 'polypeptide(L)'
;MSNNKQIFAAGAAGLLFGFGLILSGMTDPAKVRAFLDITGQWNPALAFVMGGAILAALPAFAWARRHQTTLAGAPLTLPNRTLIDARLVGGAALFGAGWGLSGLCPGPALVVGSSGSLPVLAFIAAMGLGILLSRRFLAPRIAVDPAGAGLPAQR
;
A
#
# COMPACT_ATOMS: atom_id res chain seq x y z
N MET A 1 6.88 -11.81 -24.27
CA MET A 1 5.96 -12.96 -24.21
C MET A 1 5.82 -13.44 -22.76
N SER A 2 4.74 -13.08 -22.02
CA SER A 2 4.27 -13.77 -20.79
C SER A 2 3.16 -12.97 -20.04
N ASN A 3 2.09 -12.55 -20.70
CA ASN A 3 1.02 -11.78 -20.02
C ASN A 3 0.22 -12.67 -19.04
N ASN A 4 -0.05 -13.93 -19.41
CA ASN A 4 -0.89 -14.83 -18.61
C ASN A 4 -0.23 -15.25 -17.29
N LYS A 5 1.08 -15.54 -17.28
CA LYS A 5 1.78 -15.92 -16.04
C LYS A 5 1.84 -14.76 -15.05
N GLN A 6 1.93 -13.51 -15.54
CA GLN A 6 1.94 -12.31 -14.70
C GLN A 6 0.57 -12.05 -14.09
N ILE A 7 -0.51 -12.17 -14.87
CA ILE A 7 -1.89 -12.03 -14.37
C ILE A 7 -2.20 -13.12 -13.34
N PHE A 8 -1.81 -14.36 -13.62
CA PHE A 8 -2.02 -15.46 -12.67
C PHE A 8 -1.23 -15.23 -11.37
N ALA A 9 0.03 -14.83 -11.46
CA ALA A 9 0.85 -14.51 -10.28
C ALA A 9 0.27 -13.35 -9.47
N ALA A 10 -0.20 -12.28 -10.13
CA ALA A 10 -0.83 -11.14 -9.46
C ALA A 10 -2.15 -11.52 -8.78
N GLY A 11 -2.98 -12.35 -9.45
CA GLY A 11 -4.22 -12.87 -8.87
C GLY A 11 -3.96 -13.76 -7.66
N ALA A 12 -3.01 -14.69 -7.76
CA ALA A 12 -2.61 -15.57 -6.66
C ALA A 12 -2.05 -14.76 -5.47
N ALA A 13 -1.18 -13.78 -5.73
CA ALA A 13 -0.64 -12.89 -4.70
C ALA A 13 -1.74 -12.05 -4.03
N GLY A 14 -2.69 -11.53 -4.81
CA GLY A 14 -3.84 -10.78 -4.30
C GLY A 14 -4.75 -11.63 -3.42
N LEU A 15 -5.04 -12.87 -3.83
CA LEU A 15 -5.82 -13.82 -3.05
C LEU A 15 -5.11 -14.20 -1.75
N LEU A 16 -3.81 -14.52 -1.80
CA LEU A 16 -3.02 -14.82 -0.61
C LEU A 16 -2.97 -13.63 0.35
N PHE A 17 -2.80 -12.41 -0.16
CA PHE A 17 -2.81 -11.19 0.64
C PHE A 17 -4.18 -10.97 1.30
N GLY A 18 -5.27 -11.03 0.53
CA GLY A 18 -6.63 -10.88 1.05
C GLY A 18 -6.97 -11.95 2.08
N PHE A 19 -6.59 -13.20 1.83
CA PHE A 19 -6.76 -14.31 2.78
C PHE A 19 -5.97 -14.08 4.07
N GLY A 20 -4.73 -13.61 3.98
CA GLY A 20 -3.93 -13.22 5.14
C GLY A 20 -4.53 -12.06 5.94
N LEU A 21 -5.14 -11.08 5.27
CA LEU A 21 -5.85 -9.97 5.94
C LEU A 21 -7.08 -10.46 6.71
N ILE A 22 -7.83 -11.41 6.16
CA ILE A 22 -8.99 -12.01 6.82
C ILE A 22 -8.54 -12.86 8.02
N LEU A 23 -7.54 -13.72 7.86
CA LEU A 23 -7.01 -14.56 8.93
C LEU A 23 -6.40 -13.76 10.08
N SER A 24 -5.68 -12.67 9.77
CA SER A 24 -5.12 -11.78 10.79
C SER A 24 -6.19 -10.93 11.49
N GLY A 25 -7.40 -10.85 10.96
CA GLY A 25 -8.49 -10.03 11.48
C GLY A 25 -8.24 -8.52 11.35
N MET A 26 -7.33 -8.11 10.46
CA MET A 26 -7.09 -6.69 10.13
C MET A 26 -8.27 -6.00 9.44
N THR A 27 -9.27 -6.78 9.02
CA THR A 27 -10.54 -6.31 8.46
C THR A 27 -11.46 -5.66 9.50
N ASP A 28 -11.18 -5.84 10.79
CA ASP A 28 -11.96 -5.24 11.88
C ASP A 28 -11.39 -3.86 12.28
N PRO A 29 -12.11 -2.75 12.01
CA PRO A 29 -11.67 -1.41 12.41
C PRO A 29 -11.58 -1.23 13.92
N ALA A 30 -12.28 -2.03 14.73
CA ALA A 30 -12.17 -1.97 16.19
C ALA A 30 -10.77 -2.40 16.66
N LYS A 31 -10.17 -3.41 16.02
CA LYS A 31 -8.80 -3.85 16.34
C LYS A 31 -7.75 -2.81 15.98
N VAL A 32 -7.93 -2.09 14.87
CA VAL A 32 -7.03 -1.00 14.46
C VAL A 32 -7.12 0.16 15.45
N ARG A 33 -8.33 0.55 15.86
CA ARG A 33 -8.51 1.60 16.87
C ARG A 33 -8.00 1.19 18.25
N ALA A 34 -8.21 -0.05 18.68
CA ALA A 34 -7.68 -0.57 19.94
C ALA A 34 -6.15 -0.67 19.96
N PHE A 35 -5.50 -0.82 18.80
CA PHE A 35 -4.04 -0.71 18.70
C PHE A 35 -3.55 0.76 18.81
N LEU A 36 -4.31 1.71 18.29
CA LEU A 36 -3.98 3.14 18.34
C LEU A 36 -4.34 3.79 19.70
N ASP A 37 -5.21 3.16 20.49
CA ASP A 37 -5.58 3.61 21.84
C ASP A 37 -4.51 3.24 22.87
N ILE A 38 -3.40 3.96 22.86
CA ILE A 38 -2.27 3.81 23.79
C ILE A 38 -2.66 4.27 25.22
N THR A 39 -3.75 5.03 25.37
CA THR A 39 -4.20 5.63 26.63
C THR A 39 -5.31 4.84 27.33
N GLY A 40 -5.90 3.83 26.67
CA GLY A 40 -7.00 3.01 27.17
C GLY A 40 -6.70 1.51 27.14
N GLN A 41 -7.56 0.71 26.50
CA GLN A 41 -7.40 -0.75 26.40
C GLN A 41 -6.53 -1.15 25.21
N TRP A 42 -5.24 -0.82 25.29
CA TRP A 42 -4.28 -1.08 24.23
C TRP A 42 -4.14 -2.58 23.93
N ASN A 43 -4.40 -2.97 22.67
CA ASN A 43 -4.27 -4.37 22.22
C ASN A 43 -3.03 -4.57 21.32
N PRO A 44 -1.98 -5.28 21.77
CA PRO A 44 -0.74 -5.47 21.01
C PRO A 44 -0.85 -6.50 19.87
N ALA A 45 -1.99 -7.17 19.68
CA ALA A 45 -2.15 -8.19 18.64
C ALA A 45 -1.82 -7.66 17.23
N LEU A 46 -2.13 -6.39 16.94
CA LEU A 46 -1.82 -5.78 15.65
C LEU A 46 -0.31 -5.58 15.45
N ALA A 47 0.45 -5.30 16.51
CA ALA A 47 1.90 -5.16 16.44
C ALA A 47 2.59 -6.48 16.07
N PHE A 48 2.09 -7.62 16.56
CA PHE A 48 2.59 -8.94 16.16
C PHE A 48 2.32 -9.24 14.68
N VAL A 49 1.12 -8.90 14.19
CA VAL A 49 0.78 -9.05 12.77
C VAL A 49 1.65 -8.16 11.89
N MET A 50 1.78 -6.87 12.24
CA MET A 50 2.62 -5.94 11.48
C MET A 50 4.10 -6.32 11.55
N GLY A 51 4.59 -6.69 12.73
CA GLY A 51 5.97 -7.16 12.93
C GLY A 51 6.27 -8.42 12.13
N GLY A 52 5.39 -9.42 12.17
CA GLY A 52 5.51 -10.64 11.37
C GLY A 52 5.47 -10.36 9.86
N ALA A 53 4.58 -9.47 9.41
CA ALA A 53 4.51 -9.05 8.02
C ALA A 53 5.80 -8.34 7.56
N ILE A 54 6.35 -7.44 8.40
CA ILE A 54 7.62 -6.76 8.11
C ILE A 54 8.76 -7.78 8.06
N LEU A 55 8.87 -8.68 9.04
CA LEU A 55 9.91 -9.71 9.07
C LEU A 55 9.84 -10.67 7.87
N ALA A 56 8.65 -10.98 7.36
CA ALA A 56 8.48 -11.75 6.13
C ALA A 56 8.81 -10.91 4.86
N ALA A 57 8.47 -9.63 4.86
CA ALA A 57 8.68 -8.74 3.72
C ALA A 57 10.16 -8.33 3.55
N LEU A 58 10.90 -8.13 4.64
CA LEU A 58 12.31 -7.72 4.62
C LEU A 58 13.22 -8.63 3.77
N PRO A 59 13.26 -9.97 3.96
CA PRO A 59 14.08 -10.84 3.14
C PRO A 59 13.62 -10.87 1.68
N ALA A 60 12.30 -10.82 1.43
CA ALA A 60 11.74 -10.75 0.09
C ALA A 60 12.17 -9.46 -0.62
N PHE A 61 12.16 -8.31 0.08
CA PHE A 61 12.58 -7.02 -0.46
C PHE A 61 14.10 -6.94 -0.62
N ALA A 62 14.87 -7.51 0.30
CA ALA A 62 16.33 -7.61 0.20
C ALA A 62 16.76 -8.47 -0.99
N TRP A 63 16.03 -9.57 -1.24
CA TRP A 63 16.19 -10.39 -2.43
C TRP A 63 15.80 -9.60 -3.69
N ALA A 64 14.61 -9.00 -3.71
CA ALA A 64 14.11 -8.17 -4.81
C ALA A 64 15.09 -7.05 -5.21
N ARG A 65 15.74 -6.39 -4.24
CA ARG A 65 16.78 -5.37 -4.50
C ARG A 65 17.99 -5.87 -5.27
N ARG A 66 18.29 -7.18 -5.22
CA ARG A 66 19.41 -7.82 -5.93
C ARG A 66 19.02 -8.31 -7.33
N HIS A 67 17.73 -8.31 -7.66
CA HIS A 67 17.22 -8.80 -8.94
C HIS A 67 16.61 -7.65 -9.76
N GLN A 68 16.85 -7.67 -11.07
CA GLN A 68 16.31 -6.67 -12.01
C GLN A 68 14.99 -7.14 -12.65
N THR A 69 14.58 -8.38 -12.39
CA THR A 69 13.40 -9.01 -12.95
C THR A 69 12.59 -9.71 -11.87
N THR A 70 11.26 -9.68 -12.00
CA THR A 70 10.36 -10.49 -11.18
C THR A 70 10.48 -11.96 -11.55
N LEU A 71 10.01 -12.88 -10.68
CA LEU A 71 9.95 -14.31 -11.00
C LEU A 71 9.11 -14.60 -12.27
N ALA A 72 8.17 -13.70 -12.61
CA ALA A 72 7.35 -13.78 -13.81
C ALA A 72 7.97 -13.04 -15.02
N GLY A 73 9.23 -12.62 -14.94
CA GLY A 73 9.99 -12.01 -16.03
C GLY A 73 9.66 -10.54 -16.32
N ALA A 74 8.96 -9.84 -15.43
CA ALA A 74 8.70 -8.41 -15.57
C ALA A 74 9.91 -7.59 -15.09
N PRO A 75 10.22 -6.43 -15.69
CA PRO A 75 11.25 -5.53 -15.16
C PRO A 75 10.85 -5.07 -13.75
N LEU A 76 11.76 -5.21 -12.80
CA LEU A 76 11.55 -4.81 -11.41
C LEU A 76 12.22 -3.44 -11.18
N THR A 77 11.46 -2.37 -11.35
CA THR A 77 11.95 -1.00 -11.13
C THR A 77 11.69 -0.58 -9.69
N LEU A 78 12.71 -0.64 -8.83
CA LEU A 78 12.61 -0.08 -7.48
C LEU A 78 12.90 1.43 -7.53
N PRO A 79 12.03 2.28 -6.96
CA PRO A 79 12.28 3.72 -6.91
C PRO A 79 13.49 4.02 -6.02
N ASN A 80 14.47 4.73 -6.57
CA ASN A 80 15.71 5.12 -5.88
C ASN A 80 15.64 6.56 -5.30
N ARG A 81 14.44 7.14 -5.22
CA ARG A 81 14.24 8.49 -4.70
C ARG A 81 14.11 8.45 -3.18
N THR A 82 15.10 9.00 -2.50
CA THR A 82 15.16 9.15 -1.04
C THR A 82 14.87 10.57 -0.56
N LEU A 83 14.53 11.48 -1.48
CA LEU A 83 14.23 12.87 -1.14
C LEU A 83 12.89 12.96 -0.40
N ILE A 84 12.96 13.36 0.87
CA ILE A 84 11.80 13.71 1.68
C ILE A 84 11.50 15.18 1.42
N ASP A 85 10.45 15.48 0.67
CA ASP A 85 9.99 16.85 0.42
C ASP A 85 8.84 17.24 1.36
N ALA A 86 8.63 18.55 1.54
CA ALA A 86 7.55 19.07 2.40
C ALA A 86 6.17 18.60 1.95
N ARG A 87 6.01 18.30 0.65
CA ARG A 87 4.80 17.78 0.06
C ARG A 87 4.53 16.32 0.48
N LEU A 88 5.56 15.47 0.52
CA LEU A 88 5.46 14.10 1.03
C LEU A 88 5.15 14.11 2.51
N VAL A 89 5.81 14.96 3.29
CA VAL A 89 5.53 15.09 4.73
C VAL A 89 4.10 15.55 4.98
N GLY A 90 3.65 16.61 4.29
CA GLY A 90 2.27 17.11 4.40
C GLY A 90 1.23 16.08 3.95
N GLY A 91 1.49 15.38 2.85
CA GLY A 91 0.62 14.30 2.36
C GLY A 91 0.57 13.11 3.31
N ALA A 92 1.71 12.69 3.87
CA ALA A 92 1.79 11.60 4.83
C ALA A 92 1.06 11.94 6.14
N ALA A 93 1.19 13.19 6.63
CA ALA A 93 0.47 13.66 7.81
C ALA A 93 -1.05 13.65 7.59
N LEU A 94 -1.52 14.18 6.46
CA LEU A 94 -2.95 14.21 6.13
C LEU A 94 -3.53 12.80 5.94
N PHE A 95 -2.77 11.93 5.26
CA PHE A 95 -3.15 10.53 5.06
C PHE A 95 -3.20 9.77 6.39
N GLY A 96 -2.18 9.94 7.25
CA GLY A 96 -2.13 9.33 8.58
C GLY A 96 -3.26 9.81 9.49
N ALA A 97 -3.58 11.10 9.47
CA ALA A 97 -4.72 11.65 10.22
C ALA A 97 -6.05 11.05 9.75
N GLY A 98 -6.28 10.96 8.43
CA GLY A 98 -7.47 10.33 7.86
C GLY A 98 -7.58 8.85 8.21
N TRP A 99 -6.46 8.13 8.18
CA TRP A 99 -6.38 6.72 8.57
C TRP A 99 -6.69 6.49 10.05
N GLY A 100 -6.11 7.30 10.94
CA GLY A 100 -6.34 7.22 12.38
C GLY A 100 -7.79 7.55 12.76
N LEU A 101 -8.39 8.55 12.12
CA LEU A 101 -9.79 8.93 12.33
C LEU A 101 -10.77 7.86 11.83
N SER A 102 -10.52 7.29 10.65
CA SER A 102 -11.41 6.27 10.08
C SER A 102 -11.24 4.92 10.77
N GLY A 103 -10.03 4.58 11.22
CA GLY A 103 -9.67 3.24 11.67
C GLY A 103 -9.65 2.21 10.52
N LEU A 104 -9.66 2.67 9.26
CA LEU A 104 -9.71 1.85 8.06
C LEU A 104 -8.41 1.97 7.27
N CYS A 105 -7.64 0.88 7.24
CA CYS A 105 -6.45 0.75 6.40
C CYS A 105 -6.85 0.58 4.92
N PRO A 106 -6.13 1.16 3.93
CA PRO A 106 -6.49 1.08 2.52
C PRO A 106 -6.53 -0.36 1.98
N GLY A 107 -5.65 -1.25 2.45
CA GLY A 107 -5.65 -2.67 2.07
C GLY A 107 -6.89 -3.43 2.55
N PRO A 108 -7.11 -3.52 3.88
CA PRO A 108 -8.33 -4.07 4.46
C PRO A 108 -9.61 -3.40 3.96
N ALA A 109 -9.62 -2.09 3.71
CA ALA A 109 -10.79 -1.39 3.18
C ALA A 109 -11.25 -1.98 1.85
N LEU A 110 -10.33 -2.34 0.94
CA LEU A 110 -10.70 -3.00 -0.32
C LEU A 110 -11.31 -4.38 -0.11
N VAL A 111 -10.78 -5.15 0.86
CA VAL A 111 -11.31 -6.47 1.20
C VAL A 111 -12.69 -6.35 1.82
N VAL A 112 -12.88 -5.49 2.83
CA VAL A 112 -14.18 -5.26 3.48
C VAL A 112 -15.17 -4.57 2.53
N GLY A 113 -14.71 -3.73 1.61
CA GLY A 113 -15.53 -3.12 0.58
C GLY A 113 -16.22 -4.16 -0.30
N SER A 114 -15.56 -5.29 -0.56
CA SER A 114 -16.16 -6.41 -1.30
C SER A 114 -17.31 -7.10 -0.55
N SER A 115 -17.43 -6.91 0.77
CA SER A 115 -18.57 -7.40 1.54
C SER A 115 -19.82 -6.51 1.45
N GLY A 116 -19.76 -5.40 0.69
CA GLY A 116 -20.90 -4.51 0.46
C GLY A 116 -21.15 -3.47 1.56
N SER A 117 -20.18 -3.26 2.47
CA SER A 117 -20.32 -2.28 3.56
C SER A 117 -20.36 -0.85 3.02
N LEU A 118 -21.53 -0.20 3.11
CA LEU A 118 -21.75 1.16 2.59
C LEU A 118 -20.77 2.22 3.18
N PRO A 119 -20.46 2.22 4.50
CA PRO A 119 -19.46 3.13 5.07
C PRO A 119 -18.05 2.93 4.50
N VAL A 120 -17.67 1.67 4.21
CA VAL A 120 -16.35 1.35 3.65
C VAL A 120 -16.29 1.72 2.17
N LEU A 121 -17.38 1.52 1.43
CA LEU A 121 -17.48 1.98 0.05
C LEU A 121 -17.41 3.50 -0.05
N ALA A 122 -18.04 4.23 0.87
CA ALA A 122 -17.92 5.69 0.95
C ALA A 122 -16.47 6.12 1.23
N PHE A 123 -15.77 5.41 2.14
CA PHE A 123 -14.35 5.64 2.39
C PHE A 123 -13.48 5.39 1.15
N ILE A 124 -13.71 4.28 0.43
CA ILE A 124 -12.98 3.97 -0.81
C ILE A 124 -13.25 5.04 -1.88
N ALA A 125 -14.49 5.49 -2.03
CA ALA A 125 -14.86 6.55 -2.98
C ALA A 125 -14.18 7.88 -2.63
N ALA A 126 -14.19 8.27 -1.36
CA ALA A 126 -13.52 9.49 -0.88
C ALA A 126 -12.00 9.42 -1.07
N MET A 127 -11.38 8.26 -0.77
CA MET A 127 -9.97 8.01 -1.02
C MET A 127 -9.64 8.13 -2.52
N GLY A 128 -10.47 7.53 -3.38
CA GLY A 128 -10.34 7.62 -4.84
C GLY A 128 -10.43 9.05 -5.35
N LEU A 129 -11.41 9.81 -4.87
CA LEU A 129 -11.56 11.24 -5.19
C LEU A 129 -10.32 12.04 -4.77
N GLY A 130 -9.80 11.82 -3.55
CA GLY A 130 -8.57 12.47 -3.08
C GLY A 130 -7.36 12.16 -3.98
N ILE A 131 -7.21 10.91 -4.41
CA ILE A 131 -6.16 10.52 -5.35
C ILE A 131 -6.34 11.24 -6.69
N LEU A 132 -7.55 11.27 -7.26
CA LEU A 132 -7.82 11.97 -8.52
C LEU A 132 -7.52 13.47 -8.43
N LEU A 133 -8.00 14.13 -7.37
CA LEU A 133 -7.77 15.55 -7.13
C LEU A 133 -6.27 15.84 -6.96
N SER A 134 -5.56 15.03 -6.17
CA SER A 134 -4.11 15.21 -5.97
C SER A 134 -3.33 15.05 -7.28
N ARG A 135 -3.75 14.13 -8.16
CA ARG A 135 -3.16 13.95 -9.49
C ARG A 135 -3.49 15.12 -10.42
N ARG A 136 -4.70 15.69 -10.33
CA ARG A 136 -5.16 16.76 -11.22
C ARG A 136 -4.56 18.12 -10.89
N PHE A 137 -4.42 18.43 -9.60
CA PHE A 137 -4.07 19.76 -9.11
C PHE A 137 -2.66 19.85 -8.57
N LEU A 138 -2.15 18.75 -8.02
CA LEU A 138 -0.98 18.78 -7.17
C LEU A 138 0.21 18.08 -7.83
N ALA A 139 0.02 17.00 -8.58
CA ALA A 139 1.14 16.23 -9.14
C ALA A 139 1.83 17.00 -10.30
N PRO A 140 3.15 17.27 -10.21
CA PRO A 140 3.95 17.43 -11.42
C PRO A 140 3.80 16.14 -12.23
N ARG A 141 3.69 16.21 -13.56
CA ARG A 141 3.71 15.02 -14.41
C ARG A 141 5.05 14.32 -14.18
N ILE A 142 5.09 13.33 -13.29
CA ILE A 142 6.17 12.37 -13.25
C ILE A 142 6.03 11.63 -14.56
N ALA A 143 6.90 11.93 -15.53
CA ALA A 143 7.08 11.08 -16.68
C ALA A 143 7.46 9.70 -16.13
N VAL A 144 6.50 8.78 -16.14
CA VAL A 144 6.78 7.37 -15.96
C VAL A 144 7.46 6.98 -17.25
N ASP A 145 8.80 7.03 -17.25
CA ASP A 145 9.58 6.54 -18.38
C ASP A 145 9.33 5.02 -18.46
N PRO A 146 8.67 4.51 -19.52
CA PRO A 146 8.30 3.10 -19.61
C PRO A 146 9.52 2.17 -19.74
N ALA A 147 10.70 2.73 -19.96
CA ALA A 147 11.98 2.04 -19.95
C ALA A 147 12.88 2.72 -18.92
N GLY A 148 13.48 1.98 -17.99
CA GLY A 148 14.49 2.48 -17.05
C GLY A 148 15.81 2.91 -17.71
N ALA A 149 15.76 3.62 -18.84
CA ALA A 149 16.91 4.26 -19.45
C ALA A 149 17.11 5.61 -18.74
N GLY A 150 17.98 5.62 -17.74
CA GLY A 150 18.53 6.88 -17.23
C GLY A 150 19.19 7.63 -18.39
N LEU A 151 18.49 8.58 -18.99
CA LEU A 151 19.14 9.62 -19.77
C LEU A 151 19.79 10.58 -18.77
N PRO A 152 21.07 10.96 -18.96
CA PRO A 152 21.72 11.93 -18.12
C PRO A 152 20.98 13.27 -18.23
N ALA A 153 20.73 13.88 -17.08
CA ALA A 153 20.23 15.24 -16.96
C ALA A 153 21.02 16.16 -17.92
N GLN A 154 20.34 16.68 -18.94
CA GLN A 154 20.89 17.68 -19.84
C GLN A 154 20.22 19.01 -19.54
N ARG A 155 20.98 19.80 -18.76
CA ARG A 155 20.95 21.25 -18.51
C ARG A 155 19.77 21.86 -17.75
#